data_AF-Q9UVN6-F1
#
_entry.id   AF-Q9UVN6-F1
#
_cell.length_a   1.000
_cell.length_b   1.000
_cell.length_c   1.000
_cell.angle_alpha   90.00
_cell.angle_beta   90.00
_cell.angle_gamma   90.00
#
_symmetry.space_group_name_H-M   'P 1'
#
loop_
_entity.id
_entity.type
_entity.pdbx_description
1 polymer ?
#
loop_
_entity_poly.entity_id
_entity_poly.type
_entity_poly.pdbx_seq_one_letter_code
_entity_poly.pdbx_strand_id
1 'polypeptide(L)'
;MMVLGDDMFDTLQSKEDEIQPKIPRPPNAYILYRKDRHQAVKTDFPNISNNEISKILGKRWREESASIREFYREQAEAYKKTFMEMYPDYRYKPRKASEKKRRRRNITSIALDNEGRSPSTV
;
A
#
# COMPACT_ATOMS: atom_id res chain seq x y z
N MET A 1 11.11 24.75 43.58
CA MET A 1 10.80 25.50 42.35
C MET A 1 10.62 24.47 41.25
N MET A 2 9.38 24.10 40.89
CA MET A 2 9.12 23.15 39.79
C MET A 2 9.09 23.95 38.49
N VAL A 3 9.99 23.60 37.56
CA VAL A 3 10.06 24.18 36.23
C VAL A 3 8.93 23.56 35.41
N LEU A 4 7.86 24.33 35.19
CA LEU A 4 6.75 23.98 34.30
C LEU A 4 6.86 24.87 33.06
N GLY A 5 7.35 24.32 31.96
CA GLY A 5 7.39 25.06 30.69
C GLY A 5 8.52 24.56 29.81
N ASP A 6 8.23 23.50 29.05
CA ASP A 6 8.83 23.20 27.73
C ASP A 6 8.14 21.96 27.11
N ASP A 7 7.53 21.08 27.92
CA ASP A 7 6.84 19.84 27.46
C ASP A 7 5.38 20.03 26.96
N MET A 8 4.77 21.18 27.25
CA MET A 8 3.37 21.46 26.89
C MET A 8 3.20 21.92 25.43
N PHE A 9 4.25 22.47 24.81
CA PHE A 9 4.20 23.02 23.45
C PHE A 9 4.31 21.91 22.38
N ASP A 10 5.18 20.92 22.61
CA ASP A 10 5.40 19.78 21.68
C ASP A 10 4.18 18.83 21.59
N THR A 11 3.46 18.69 22.71
CA THR A 11 2.23 17.88 22.78
C THR A 11 1.05 18.51 22.02
N LEU A 12 1.03 19.83 21.84
CA LEU A 12 -0.02 20.53 21.08
C LEU A 12 0.29 20.53 19.57
N GLN A 13 1.56 20.70 19.20
CA GLN A 13 2.03 20.66 17.81
C GLN A 13 1.69 19.32 17.13
N SER A 14 1.89 18.21 17.84
CA SER A 14 1.65 16.85 17.33
C SER A 14 0.17 16.53 17.09
N LYS A 15 -0.75 17.22 17.75
CA LYS A 15 -2.21 17.08 17.55
C LYS A 15 -2.73 17.86 16.35
N GLU A 16 -2.13 19.01 16.02
CA GLU A 16 -2.54 19.82 14.86
C GLU A 16 -2.08 19.18 13.53
N ASP A 17 -0.93 18.51 13.52
CA ASP A 17 -0.44 17.74 12.37
C ASP A 17 -1.32 16.52 12.02
N GLU A 18 -2.12 15.98 12.96
CA GLU A 18 -3.07 14.89 12.69
C GLU A 18 -4.32 15.33 11.92
N ILE A 19 -4.64 16.63 11.93
CA ILE A 19 -5.89 17.17 11.37
C ILE A 19 -5.72 17.52 9.88
N GLN A 20 -4.49 17.72 9.40
CA GLN A 20 -4.24 18.00 7.99
C GLN A 20 -4.39 16.72 7.14
N PRO A 21 -5.23 16.74 6.07
CA PRO A 21 -5.44 15.59 5.23
C PRO A 21 -4.12 15.18 4.54
N LYS A 22 -3.59 14.02 4.93
CA LYS A 22 -2.36 13.49 4.36
C LYS A 22 -2.52 13.24 2.86
N ILE A 23 -1.76 13.96 2.05
CA ILE A 23 -1.72 13.78 0.60
C ILE A 23 -1.21 12.36 0.29
N PRO A 24 -1.99 11.52 -0.42
CA PRO A 24 -1.57 10.17 -0.78
C PRO A 24 -0.50 10.19 -1.87
N ARG A 25 0.22 9.08 -2.00
CA ARG A 25 1.23 8.92 -3.06
C ARG A 25 0.54 8.91 -4.43
N PRO A 26 1.17 9.49 -5.48
CA PRO A 26 0.69 9.30 -6.83
C PRO A 26 0.74 7.80 -7.20
N PRO A 27 -0.29 7.28 -7.88
CA PRO A 27 -0.36 5.87 -8.24
C PRO A 27 0.69 5.51 -9.30
N ASN A 28 1.25 4.31 -9.20
CA ASN A 28 2.05 3.75 -10.30
C ASN A 28 1.15 2.98 -11.29
N ALA A 29 1.74 2.50 -12.39
CA ALA A 29 1.04 1.78 -13.45
C ALA A 29 0.19 0.60 -12.92
N TYR A 30 0.78 -0.24 -12.05
CA TYR A 30 0.07 -1.38 -11.47
C TYR A 30 -1.09 -0.95 -10.55
N ILE A 31 -0.95 0.14 -9.81
CA ILE A 31 -2.04 0.64 -8.95
C ILE A 31 -3.22 1.12 -9.80
N LEU A 32 -2.97 1.80 -10.92
CA LEU A 32 -4.01 2.19 -11.88
C LEU A 32 -4.70 0.95 -12.48
N TYR A 33 -3.90 0.01 -13.00
CA TYR A 33 -4.40 -1.27 -13.52
C TYR A 33 -5.26 -2.03 -12.50
N ARG A 34 -4.78 -2.12 -11.25
CA ARG A 34 -5.51 -2.79 -10.16
C ARG A 34 -6.83 -2.09 -9.91
N LYS A 35 -6.85 -0.75 -9.86
CA LYS A 35 -8.08 0.03 -9.62
C LYS A 35 -9.16 -0.33 -10.63
N ASP A 36 -8.82 -0.41 -11.91
CA ASP A 36 -9.78 -0.68 -12.99
C ASP A 36 -10.32 -2.11 -12.95
N ARG A 37 -9.45 -3.10 -12.64
CA ARG A 37 -9.81 -4.52 -12.70
C ARG A 37 -10.26 -5.12 -11.37
N HIS A 38 -10.09 -4.41 -10.26
CA HIS A 38 -10.42 -4.92 -8.93
C HIS A 38 -11.90 -5.31 -8.81
N GLN A 39 -12.80 -4.46 -9.29
CA GLN A 39 -14.23 -4.70 -9.14
C GLN A 39 -14.69 -5.91 -9.94
N ALA A 40 -14.12 -6.14 -11.13
CA ALA A 40 -14.38 -7.34 -11.92
C ALA A 40 -14.02 -8.61 -11.13
N VAL A 41 -12.78 -8.69 -10.61
CA VAL A 41 -12.34 -9.85 -9.81
C VAL A 41 -13.18 -10.04 -8.55
N LYS A 42 -13.57 -8.95 -7.88
CA LYS A 42 -14.43 -9.01 -6.69
C LYS A 42 -15.84 -9.49 -7.03
N THR A 43 -16.34 -9.18 -8.21
CA THR A 43 -17.67 -9.62 -8.66
C THR A 43 -17.65 -11.10 -9.05
N ASP A 44 -16.60 -11.55 -9.75
CA ASP A 44 -16.40 -12.96 -10.09
C ASP A 44 -16.20 -13.83 -8.85
N PHE A 45 -15.53 -13.27 -7.83
CA PHE A 45 -15.19 -13.95 -6.59
C PHE A 45 -15.61 -13.11 -5.36
N PRO A 46 -16.89 -13.12 -4.97
CA PRO A 46 -17.38 -12.25 -3.89
C PRO A 46 -16.80 -12.59 -2.51
N ASN A 47 -16.35 -13.82 -2.30
CA ASN A 47 -15.90 -14.33 -0.99
C ASN A 47 -14.38 -14.31 -0.80
N ILE A 48 -13.59 -13.81 -1.76
CA ILE A 48 -12.12 -13.78 -1.63
C ILE A 48 -11.63 -12.48 -0.99
N SER A 49 -10.57 -12.60 -0.20
CA SER A 49 -9.97 -11.44 0.48
C SER A 49 -9.22 -10.52 -0.50
N ASN A 50 -9.04 -9.25 -0.12
CA ASN A 50 -8.22 -8.30 -0.88
C ASN A 50 -6.78 -8.80 -1.12
N ASN A 51 -6.25 -9.65 -0.24
CA ASN A 51 -4.92 -10.24 -0.40
C ASN A 51 -4.92 -11.22 -1.58
N GLU A 52 -5.95 -12.06 -1.69
CA GLU A 52 -6.12 -12.99 -2.81
C GLU A 52 -6.38 -12.25 -4.13
N ILE A 53 -7.23 -11.22 -4.12
CA ILE A 53 -7.44 -10.35 -5.30
C ILE A 53 -6.11 -9.76 -5.77
N SER A 54 -5.26 -9.33 -4.83
CA SER A 54 -3.96 -8.76 -5.16
C SER A 54 -2.98 -9.78 -5.74
N LYS A 55 -3.03 -11.05 -5.30
CA LYS A 55 -2.27 -12.14 -5.93
C LYS A 55 -2.74 -12.43 -7.35
N ILE A 56 -4.06 -12.51 -7.56
CA ILE A 56 -4.66 -12.74 -8.89
C ILE A 56 -4.28 -11.62 -9.85
N LEU A 57 -4.49 -10.37 -9.47
CA LEU A 57 -4.18 -9.22 -10.32
C LEU A 57 -2.67 -9.05 -10.54
N GLY A 58 -1.83 -9.40 -9.57
CA GLY A 58 -0.38 -9.42 -9.73
C GLY A 58 0.11 -10.48 -10.72
N LYS A 59 -0.58 -11.63 -10.82
CA LYS A 59 -0.33 -12.62 -11.87
C LYS A 59 -0.78 -12.07 -13.24
N ARG A 60 -2.04 -11.60 -13.34
CA ARG A 60 -2.59 -11.05 -14.59
C ARG A 60 -1.75 -9.89 -15.13
N TRP A 61 -1.24 -9.00 -14.27
CA TRP A 61 -0.38 -7.90 -14.69
C TRP A 61 0.94 -8.36 -15.33
N ARG A 62 1.54 -9.46 -14.85
CA ARG A 62 2.76 -10.02 -15.46
C ARG A 62 2.50 -10.67 -16.81
N GLU A 63 1.30 -11.22 -16.98
CA GLU A 63 0.84 -11.88 -18.21
C GLU A 63 0.19 -10.89 -19.19
N GLU A 64 -0.02 -9.65 -18.77
CA GLU A 64 -0.68 -8.61 -19.57
C GLU A 64 0.20 -8.18 -20.76
N SER A 65 -0.48 -7.85 -21.86
CA SER A 65 0.16 -7.42 -23.09
C SER A 65 1.06 -6.19 -22.88
N ALA A 66 2.15 -6.11 -23.65
CA ALA A 66 3.08 -4.99 -23.55
C ALA A 66 2.40 -3.64 -23.81
N SER A 67 1.47 -3.59 -24.77
CA SER A 67 0.69 -2.38 -25.09
C SER A 67 -0.14 -1.90 -23.90
N ILE A 68 -0.83 -2.79 -23.19
CA ILE A 68 -1.63 -2.38 -22.02
C ILE A 68 -0.72 -1.97 -20.86
N ARG A 69 0.39 -2.67 -20.64
CA ARG A 69 1.38 -2.27 -19.63
C ARG A 69 1.95 -0.89 -19.91
N GLU A 70 2.21 -0.60 -21.18
CA GLU A 70 2.68 0.69 -21.67
C GLU A 70 1.64 1.80 -21.45
N PHE A 71 0.39 1.56 -21.84
CA PHE A 71 -0.71 2.50 -21.60
C PHE A 71 -0.83 2.91 -20.12
N TYR A 72 -0.73 1.97 -19.19
CA TYR A 72 -0.76 2.30 -17.76
C TYR A 72 0.52 2.97 -17.26
N ARG A 73 1.67 2.75 -17.92
CA ARG A 73 2.93 3.43 -17.63
C ARG A 73 2.83 4.92 -17.99
N GLU A 74 2.39 5.22 -19.21
CA GLU A 74 2.18 6.60 -19.67
C GLU A 74 1.20 7.35 -18.79
N GLN A 75 0.07 6.71 -18.43
CA GLN A 75 -0.90 7.32 -17.51
C GLN A 75 -0.28 7.58 -16.13
N ALA A 76 0.47 6.64 -15.56
CA ALA A 76 1.11 6.83 -14.26
C ALA A 76 2.16 7.96 -14.29
N GLU A 77 2.90 8.09 -15.39
CA GLU A 77 3.84 9.19 -15.61
C GLU A 77 3.12 10.54 -15.72
N ALA A 78 2.01 10.61 -16.45
CA ALA A 78 1.16 11.79 -16.55
C ALA A 78 0.60 12.21 -15.17
N TYR A 79 0.04 11.24 -14.42
CA TYR A 79 -0.43 11.48 -13.05
C TYR A 79 0.70 11.96 -12.12
N LYS A 80 1.89 11.37 -12.22
CA LYS A 80 3.04 11.79 -11.43
C LYS A 80 3.43 13.23 -11.77
N LYS A 81 3.45 13.59 -13.06
CA LYS A 81 3.80 14.95 -13.51
C LYS A 81 2.83 15.98 -12.96
N THR A 82 1.52 15.79 -13.21
CA THR A 82 0.49 16.73 -12.72
C THR A 82 0.48 16.81 -11.19
N PHE A 83 0.72 15.69 -10.51
CA PHE A 83 0.82 15.68 -9.06
C PHE A 83 2.02 16.50 -8.54
N MET A 84 3.19 16.39 -9.17
CA MET A 84 4.37 17.18 -8.77
C MET A 84 4.19 18.68 -9.07
N GLU A 85 3.45 19.03 -10.12
CA GLU A 85 3.09 20.42 -10.43
C GLU A 85 2.11 21.00 -9.39
N MET A 86 1.11 20.22 -8.97
CA MET A 86 0.14 20.63 -7.94
C MET A 86 0.72 20.66 -6.52
N TYR A 87 1.67 19.77 -6.23
CA TYR A 87 2.28 19.62 -4.91
C TYR A 87 3.81 19.71 -5.01
N PRO A 88 4.38 20.89 -5.31
CA PRO A 88 5.83 21.05 -5.49
C PRO A 88 6.63 20.71 -4.22
N ASP A 89 6.05 20.93 -3.04
CA ASP A 89 6.67 20.62 -1.74
C ASP A 89 6.45 19.17 -1.28
N TYR A 90 5.76 18.35 -2.09
CA TYR A 90 5.47 16.97 -1.70
C TYR A 90 6.75 16.14 -1.59
N ARG A 91 6.95 15.54 -0.42
CA ARG A 91 8.02 14.57 -0.18
C ARG A 91 7.51 13.30 0.46
N TYR A 92 7.90 12.16 -0.09
CA TYR A 92 7.59 10.86 0.50
C TYR A 92 8.34 10.67 1.83
N LYS A 93 7.58 10.64 2.93
CA LYS A 93 8.08 10.34 4.28
C LYS A 93 7.59 8.95 4.72
N PRO A 94 8.38 7.88 4.52
CA PRO A 94 8.01 6.54 4.99
C PRO A 94 7.94 6.51 6.52
N ARG A 95 6.93 5.83 7.07
CA ARG A 95 6.86 5.58 8.53
C ARG A 95 7.99 4.66 8.97
N LYS A 96 8.62 4.99 10.11
CA LYS A 96 9.65 4.16 10.74
C LYS A 96 9.05 2.83 11.21
N ALA A 97 9.88 1.79 11.31
CA ALA A 97 9.41 0.46 11.72
C ALA A 97 8.84 0.45 13.15
N SER A 98 9.41 1.27 14.05
CA SER A 98 8.94 1.47 15.44
C SER A 98 7.53 2.06 15.51
N GLU A 99 7.15 2.91 14.56
CA GLU A 99 5.84 3.56 14.49
C GLU A 99 4.77 2.67 13.85
N LYS A 100 5.18 1.60 13.16
CA LYS A 100 4.25 0.65 12.55
C LYS A 100 3.75 -0.32 13.62
N LYS A 101 2.54 -0.09 14.15
CA LYS A 101 1.80 -1.13 14.89
C LYS A 101 1.56 -2.32 13.96
N ARG A 102 2.48 -3.30 13.98
CA ARG A 102 2.31 -4.55 13.24
C ARG A 102 1.04 -5.19 13.81
N ARG A 103 0.02 -5.37 12.98
CA ARG A 103 -1.07 -6.29 13.32
C ARG A 103 -0.40 -7.64 13.56
N ARG A 104 -0.40 -8.11 14.81
CA ARG A 104 0.12 -9.43 15.15
C ARG A 104 -0.67 -10.44 14.32
N ARG A 105 0.02 -11.18 13.45
CA ARG A 105 -0.57 -12.36 12.82
C ARG A 105 -0.58 -13.42 13.92
N ASN A 106 -1.75 -13.84 14.38
CA ASN A 106 -1.86 -15.01 15.26
C ASN A 106 -1.44 -16.22 14.42
N ILE A 107 -0.21 -16.70 14.63
CA ILE A 107 0.42 -17.81 13.87
C ILE A 107 -0.28 -19.16 14.15
N THR A 108 -1.16 -19.23 15.15
CA THR A 108 -1.80 -20.45 15.64
C THR A 108 -2.69 -21.19 14.63
N SER A 109 -3.06 -20.59 13.50
CA SER A 109 -3.94 -21.23 12.49
C SER A 109 -3.23 -21.72 11.22
N ILE A 110 -1.89 -21.63 11.13
CA ILE A 110 -1.12 -22.07 9.93
C ILE A 110 -0.49 -23.46 10.13
N ALA A 111 -0.42 -23.97 11.36
CA ALA A 111 0.38 -25.13 11.70
C ALA A 111 -0.30 -26.51 11.52
N LEU A 112 -1.49 -26.61 10.93
CA LEU A 112 -2.20 -27.90 10.81
C LEU A 112 -2.22 -28.52 9.40
N ASP A 113 -1.69 -27.85 8.37
CA ASP A 113 -1.94 -28.27 6.99
C ASP A 113 -0.70 -28.72 6.20
N ASN A 114 0.45 -29.02 6.85
CA ASN A 114 1.68 -29.31 6.10
C ASN A 114 2.50 -30.52 6.58
N GLU A 115 1.82 -31.63 6.89
CA GLU A 115 2.42 -32.96 7.00
C GLU A 115 2.34 -33.67 5.63
N GLY A 116 3.24 -33.37 4.70
CA GLY A 116 3.27 -34.16 3.46
C GLY A 116 4.15 -33.74 2.30
N ARG A 117 5.00 -32.71 2.40
CA ARG A 117 5.87 -32.35 1.27
C ARG A 117 7.34 -32.28 1.66
N SER A 118 7.99 -33.44 1.55
CA SER A 118 9.46 -33.57 1.60
C SER A 118 10.13 -32.68 0.54
N PRO A 119 11.23 -31.98 0.86
CA PRO A 119 12.00 -31.25 -0.13
C PRO A 119 12.91 -32.21 -0.91
N SER A 120 12.72 -32.29 -2.23
CA SER A 120 13.68 -32.91 -3.15
C SER A 120 14.85 -31.94 -3.37
N THR A 121 16.04 -32.39 -2.98
CA THR A 121 17.33 -31.79 -3.33
C THR A 121 17.61 -31.92 -4.83
N VAL A 122 18.09 -30.83 -5.44
CA VAL A 122 18.98 -30.86 -6.61
C VAL A 122 20.14 -29.91 -6.30
#